data_AF-A0A8B9TS75-F1
#
_entry.id   AF-A0A8B9TS75-F1
#
_cell.length_a   1.000
_cell.length_b   1.000
_cell.length_c   1.000
_cell.angle_alpha   90.00
_cell.angle_beta   90.00
_cell.angle_gamma   90.00
#
_symmetry.space_group_name_H-M   'P 1'
#
loop_
_entity.id
_entity.type
_entity.pdbx_description
1 polymer ?
#
loop_
_entity_poly.entity_id
_entity_poly.type
_entity_poly.pdbx_seq_one_letter_code
_entity_poly.pdbx_strand_id
1 'polypeptide(L)'
;KEPRTLLGFRVSQETASPTLGLSLDFGEMTVFLGTLGVLSMACRLTKEDTVHWYKQLPGQPIKRILYVSGQIPAFDDSSDRQKYQVRKRASEPLYSLQINNVNQRDAGT
;
A
#
# COMPACT_ATOMS: atom_id res chain seq x y z
N LYS A 1 -18.69 18.97 15.10
CA LYS A 1 -18.60 18.17 13.85
C LYS A 1 -17.12 17.90 13.62
N GLU A 2 -16.61 16.75 14.05
CA GLU A 2 -15.17 16.45 13.87
C GLU A 2 -14.84 16.25 12.38
N PRO A 3 -13.72 16.81 11.87
CA PRO A 3 -13.25 16.49 10.54
C PRO A 3 -12.74 15.05 10.53
N ARG A 4 -13.44 14.17 9.81
CA ARG A 4 -12.94 12.82 9.52
C ARG A 4 -11.84 12.96 8.48
N THR A 5 -10.58 12.83 8.89
CA THR A 5 -9.45 13.02 7.97
C THR A 5 -9.27 11.81 7.05
N LEU A 6 -8.94 12.07 5.79
CA LEU A 6 -8.86 11.10 4.70
C LEU A 6 -7.42 10.63 4.49
N LEU A 7 -7.22 9.33 4.37
CA LEU A 7 -5.98 8.76 3.84
C LEU A 7 -6.22 8.09 2.50
N GLY A 8 -5.47 8.51 1.49
CA GLY A 8 -5.41 7.86 0.19
C GLY A 8 -4.24 6.88 0.14
N PHE A 9 -4.53 5.59 0.04
CA PHE A 9 -3.55 4.58 -0.31
C PHE A 9 -3.83 4.06 -1.71
N ARG A 10 -2.75 3.81 -2.45
CA ARG A 10 -2.83 3.15 -3.75
C ARG A 10 -1.99 1.89 -3.72
N VAL A 11 -2.50 0.85 -4.34
CA VAL A 11 -1.74 -0.36 -4.64
C VAL A 11 -1.65 -0.48 -6.16
N SER A 12 -0.47 -0.84 -6.67
CA SER A 12 -0.34 -1.24 -8.05
C SER A 12 0.35 -2.58 -8.21
N GLN A 13 -0.08 -3.35 -9.20
CA GLN A 13 0.58 -4.58 -9.63
C GLN A 13 1.22 -4.34 -10.99
N GLU A 14 2.49 -4.70 -11.13
CA GLU A 14 3.18 -4.73 -12.42
C GLU A 14 3.14 -6.15 -12.98
N THR A 15 2.40 -6.37 -14.08
CA THR A 15 2.32 -7.68 -14.74
C THR A 15 3.05 -7.65 -16.07
N ALA A 16 3.95 -8.61 -16.31
CA ALA A 16 4.52 -8.82 -17.63
C ALA A 16 3.46 -9.39 -18.59
N SER A 17 2.94 -8.56 -19.50
CA SER A 17 2.03 -9.02 -20.55
C SER A 17 2.84 -9.43 -21.79
N PRO A 18 2.65 -10.66 -22.33
CA PRO A 18 3.36 -11.12 -23.52
C PRO A 18 3.01 -10.32 -24.78
N THR A 19 1.91 -9.55 -24.77
CA THR A 19 1.37 -8.87 -25.95
C THR A 19 1.53 -7.35 -25.94
N LEU A 20 1.70 -6.73 -24.76
CA LEU A 20 1.64 -5.27 -24.58
C LEU A 20 2.84 -4.67 -23.82
N GLY A 21 3.79 -5.48 -23.35
CA GLY A 21 4.80 -5.04 -22.38
C GLY A 21 4.24 -4.95 -20.96
N LEU A 22 4.91 -4.21 -20.07
CA LEU A 22 4.48 -4.01 -18.67
C LEU A 22 3.03 -3.46 -18.61
N SER A 23 2.18 -4.09 -17.80
CA SER A 23 0.82 -3.60 -17.48
C SER A 23 0.74 -3.23 -15.99
N LEU A 24 0.19 -2.05 -15.68
CA LEU A 24 0.01 -1.56 -14.31
C LEU A 24 -1.48 -1.44 -13.99
N ASP A 25 -1.95 -2.27 -13.06
CA ASP A 25 -3.30 -2.16 -12.51
C ASP A 25 -3.24 -1.36 -11.20
N PHE A 26 -4.14 -0.37 -11.04
CA PHE A 26 -4.19 0.48 -9.84
C PHE A 26 -5.48 0.26 -9.05
N GLY A 27 -5.36 0.00 -7.75
CA GLY A 27 -6.46 0.05 -6.79
C GLY A 27 -6.34 1.26 -5.87
N GLU A 28 -7.41 2.04 -5.70
CA GLU A 28 -7.48 3.10 -4.68
C GLU A 28 -8.23 2.61 -3.44
N MET A 29 -7.69 2.93 -2.27
CA MET A 29 -8.33 2.63 -0.98
C MET A 29 -8.28 3.85 -0.07
N THR A 30 -9.45 4.21 0.44
CA THR A 30 -9.65 5.42 1.24
C THR A 30 -9.97 5.06 2.68
N VAL A 31 -9.24 5.64 3.62
CA VAL A 31 -9.36 5.33 5.05
C VAL A 31 -9.79 6.58 5.81
N PHE A 32 -10.80 6.45 6.66
CA PHE A 32 -11.24 7.51 7.56
C PHE A 32 -10.62 7.30 8.94
N LEU A 33 -9.95 8.32 9.45
CA LEU A 33 -9.30 8.32 10.77
C LEU A 33 -10.33 8.47 11.89
N GLY A 34 -11.20 7.46 12.05
CA GLY A 34 -12.02 7.25 13.26
C GLY A 34 -11.46 6.13 14.15
N THR A 35 -10.53 5.34 13.63
CA THR A 35 -9.92 4.17 14.30
C THR A 35 -8.46 4.46 14.62
N LEU A 36 -8.17 4.81 15.87
CA LEU A 36 -6.81 4.75 16.41
C LEU A 36 -6.40 3.27 16.50
N GLY A 37 -5.33 2.87 15.81
CA GLY A 37 -4.82 1.50 15.89
C GLY A 37 -4.11 1.00 14.64
N VAL A 38 -4.49 -0.20 14.21
CA VAL A 38 -3.89 -0.93 13.09
C VAL A 38 -4.86 -0.96 11.91
N LEU A 39 -4.37 -0.59 10.73
CA LEU A 39 -5.10 -0.77 9.47
C LEU A 39 -4.48 -1.96 8.72
N SER A 40 -5.32 -2.80 8.10
CA SER A 40 -4.88 -3.81 7.15
C SER A 40 -5.54 -3.58 5.80
N MET A 41 -4.74 -3.45 4.76
CA MET A 41 -5.19 -3.40 3.37
C MET A 41 -4.73 -4.68 2.67
N ALA A 42 -5.53 -5.22 1.76
CA ALA A 42 -5.19 -6.44 1.06
C ALA A 42 -5.43 -6.30 -0.44
N CYS A 43 -4.47 -6.78 -1.22
CA CYS A 43 -4.51 -6.87 -2.67
C CYS A 43 -4.41 -8.34 -3.05
N ARG A 44 -5.34 -8.82 -3.88
CA ARG A 44 -5.29 -10.16 -4.44
C ARG A 44 -4.73 -10.06 -5.85
N LEU A 45 -3.55 -10.63 -6.06
CA LEU A 45 -2.96 -10.72 -7.39
C LEU A 45 -3.54 -11.89 -8.16
N THR A 46 -3.44 -11.82 -9.49
CA THR A 46 -3.77 -12.93 -10.39
C THR A 46 -2.53 -13.73 -10.81
N LYS A 47 -1.32 -13.17 -10.61
CA LYS A 47 -0.01 -13.75 -10.93
C LYS A 47 1.04 -13.36 -9.89
N GLU A 48 2.16 -14.09 -9.84
CA GLU A 48 3.31 -13.71 -9.02
C GLU A 48 4.08 -12.57 -9.67
N ASP A 49 3.79 -11.37 -9.21
CA ASP A 49 4.32 -10.13 -9.78
C ASP A 49 4.77 -9.16 -8.68
N THR A 50 5.37 -8.05 -9.11
CA THR A 50 5.81 -7.00 -8.20
C THR A 50 4.62 -6.14 -7.77
N VAL A 51 4.42 -6.00 -6.45
CA VAL A 51 3.38 -5.15 -5.87
C VAL A 51 4.01 -3.89 -5.31
N HIS A 52 3.51 -2.74 -5.71
CA HIS A 52 3.92 -1.44 -5.19
C HIS A 52 2.83 -0.84 -4.32
N TRP A 53 3.23 -0.30 -3.17
CA TRP A 53 2.34 0.38 -2.25
C TRP A 53 2.69 1.85 -2.16
N TYR A 54 1.68 2.71 -2.33
CA TYR A 54 1.83 4.15 -2.35
C TYR A 54 0.94 4.82 -1.30
N LYS A 55 1.43 5.94 -0.79
CA LYS A 55 0.70 6.88 0.06
C LYS A 55 0.54 8.19 -0.68
N GLN A 56 -0.66 8.74 -0.60
CA GLN A 56 -0.95 10.09 -1.03
C GLN A 56 -1.53 10.88 0.14
N LEU A 57 -0.75 11.85 0.60
CA LEU A 57 -1.25 12.90 1.48
C LEU A 57 -1.83 14.00 0.61
N PRO A 58 -3.00 14.54 0.93
CA PRO A 58 -3.48 15.72 0.25
C PRO A 58 -2.48 16.88 0.23
N GLY A 59 -2.42 17.55 -0.92
CA GLY A 59 -1.43 18.58 -1.22
C GLY A 59 0.00 18.06 -1.47
N GLN A 60 0.26 16.75 -1.34
CA GLN A 60 1.58 16.17 -1.59
C GLN A 60 1.58 15.25 -2.83
N PRO A 61 2.74 15.13 -3.51
CA PRO A 61 2.90 14.13 -4.55
C PRO A 61 2.73 12.72 -3.98
N ILE A 62 2.24 11.80 -4.84
CA ILE A 62 2.18 10.37 -4.52
C ILE A 62 3.60 9.88 -4.23
N LYS A 63 3.77 9.17 -3.11
CA LYS A 63 5.05 8.57 -2.73
C LYS A 63 4.89 7.07 -2.60
N ARG A 64 5.83 6.32 -3.17
CA ARG A 64 5.93 4.88 -2.95
C ARG A 64 6.54 4.65 -1.57
N ILE A 65 5.90 3.81 -0.79
CA ILE A 65 6.33 3.44 0.57
C ILE A 65 7.27 2.24 0.47
N LEU A 66 6.82 1.23 -0.28
CA LEU A 66 7.53 -0.02 -0.46
C LEU A 66 7.06 -0.74 -1.72
N TYR A 67 7.82 -1.73 -2.13
CA TYR A 67 7.36 -2.73 -3.08
C TYR A 67 7.78 -4.14 -2.63
N VAL A 68 7.08 -5.14 -3.13
CA VAL A 68 7.39 -6.56 -2.90
C VAL A 68 7.56 -7.23 -4.24
N SER A 69 8.79 -7.69 -4.51
CA SER A 69 9.11 -8.58 -5.62
C SER A 69 9.64 -9.89 -5.01
N GLY A 70 8.97 -11.01 -5.26
CA GLY A 70 9.27 -12.28 -4.59
C GLY A 70 8.72 -12.35 -3.16
N GLN A 71 9.59 -12.48 -2.15
CA GLN A 71 9.20 -12.66 -0.73
C GLN A 71 9.61 -11.51 0.20
N ILE A 72 10.57 -10.69 -0.21
CA ILE A 72 11.17 -9.68 0.66
C ILE A 72 10.66 -8.29 0.26
N PRO A 73 10.07 -7.52 1.20
CA PRO A 73 9.70 -6.14 0.94
C PRO A 73 10.94 -5.24 0.86
N ALA A 74 10.99 -4.42 -0.17
CA ALA A 74 11.95 -3.33 -0.32
C ALA A 74 11.26 -2.01 0.03
N PHE A 75 11.76 -1.34 1.05
CA PHE A 75 11.26 -0.06 1.52
C PHE A 75 12.07 1.08 0.91
N ASP A 76 11.39 2.10 0.43
CA ASP A 76 12.05 3.29 -0.12
C ASP A 76 12.66 4.15 1.01
N ASP A 77 12.01 4.20 2.18
CA ASP A 77 12.54 4.79 3.42
C ASP A 77 12.73 3.72 4.50
N SER A 78 13.90 3.68 5.14
CA SER A 78 14.17 2.71 6.21
C SER A 78 13.33 2.93 7.48
N SER A 79 12.91 4.18 7.74
CA SER A 79 12.07 4.54 8.90
C SER A 79 10.66 3.95 8.80
N ASP A 80 10.20 3.67 7.58
CA ASP A 80 8.89 3.08 7.30
C ASP A 80 8.75 1.63 7.77
N ARG A 81 9.87 0.93 8.03
CA ARG A 81 9.86 -0.48 8.48
C ARG A 81 9.14 -0.70 9.81
N GLN A 82 9.12 0.30 10.69
CA GLN A 82 8.41 0.21 11.96
C GLN A 82 6.89 0.38 11.79
N LYS A 83 6.50 1.13 10.75
CA LYS A 83 5.12 1.53 10.51
C LYS A 83 4.38 0.58 9.59
N TYR A 84 5.05 0.11 8.54
CA TYR A 84 4.47 -0.66 7.46
C TYR A 84 4.99 -2.10 7.51
N GLN A 85 4.08 -3.06 7.57
CA GLN A 85 4.39 -4.48 7.54
C GLN A 85 3.66 -5.14 6.39
N VAL A 86 4.39 -5.85 5.53
CA VAL A 86 3.77 -6.64 4.47
C VAL A 86 3.66 -8.09 4.89
N ARG A 87 2.51 -8.70 4.61
CA ARG A 87 2.35 -10.15 4.67
C ARG A 87 2.08 -10.68 3.28
N LYS A 88 2.94 -11.59 2.83
CA LYS A 88 2.72 -12.46 1.67
C LYS A 88 2.72 -13.89 2.19
N ARG A 89 1.76 -14.70 1.76
CA ARG A 89 1.78 -16.15 1.96
C ARG A 89 2.18 -16.81 0.65
N ALA A 90 3.17 -17.70 0.66
CA ALA A 90 3.63 -18.37 -0.56
C ALA A 90 2.52 -19.16 -1.28
N SER A 91 1.52 -19.63 -0.54
CA SER A 91 0.39 -20.42 -1.05
C SER A 91 -0.84 -19.58 -1.45
N GLU A 92 -0.84 -18.27 -1.19
CA GLU A 92 -2.01 -17.41 -1.45
C GLU A 92 -1.58 -16.19 -2.25
N PRO A 93 -2.31 -15.81 -3.31
CA PRO A 93 -1.99 -14.61 -4.08
C PRO A 93 -2.46 -13.34 -3.34
N LEU A 94 -2.47 -13.35 -2.00
CA LEU A 94 -2.95 -12.27 -1.16
C LEU A 94 -1.75 -11.55 -0.53
N TYR A 95 -1.61 -10.28 -0.88
CA TYR A 95 -0.59 -9.37 -0.37
C TYR A 95 -1.29 -8.37 0.52
N SER A 96 -0.97 -8.36 1.81
CA SER A 96 -1.53 -7.38 2.73
C SER A 96 -0.50 -6.41 3.25
N LEU A 97 -0.87 -5.13 3.27
CA LEU A 97 -0.13 -4.08 3.94
C LEU A 97 -0.83 -3.75 5.25
N GLN A 98 -0.14 -4.04 6.35
CA GLN A 98 -0.52 -3.63 7.68
C GLN A 98 0.18 -2.31 8.01
N ILE A 99 -0.58 -1.34 8.53
CA ILE A 99 -0.09 -0.04 8.96
C ILE A 99 -0.32 0.06 10.46
N ASN A 100 0.76 0.24 11.20
CA ASN A 100 0.73 0.36 12.65
C ASN A 100 0.70 1.82 13.08
N ASN A 101 0.13 2.08 14.26
CA ASN A 101 0.10 3.40 14.89
C ASN A 101 -0.41 4.50 13.94
N VAL A 102 -1.50 4.20 13.24
CA VAL A 102 -2.14 5.15 12.33
C VAL A 102 -2.55 6.38 13.14
N ASN A 103 -2.07 7.55 12.73
CA ASN A 103 -2.29 8.81 13.45
C ASN A 103 -2.50 9.98 12.50
N GLN A 104 -2.74 11.18 13.06
CA GLN A 104 -3.03 12.38 12.25
C GLN A 104 -1.91 12.77 11.28
N ARG A 105 -0.65 12.37 11.50
CA ARG A 105 0.45 12.62 10.53
C ARG A 105 0.38 11.71 9.31
N ASP A 106 -0.40 10.64 9.39
CA ASP A 106 -0.71 9.82 8.23
C ASP A 106 -1.80 10.44 7.39
N ALA A 107 -2.63 11.27 8.00
CA ALA A 107 -3.67 11.99 7.34
C ALA A 107 -3.10 13.06 6.42
N GLY A 108 -3.78 13.33 5.31
CA GLY A 108 -3.70 14.67 4.75
C GLY A 108 -5.09 15.24 4.51
N THR A 109 -5.10 16.53 4.21
CA THR A 109 -6.28 17.40 4.14
C THR A 109 -6.84 17.58 2.73
#